data_AF-A0A1C6YYM6-F1
#
_entry.id   AF-A0A1C6YYM6-F1
#
_cell.length_a   1.000
_cell.length_b   1.000
_cell.length_c   1.000
_cell.angle_alpha   90.00
_cell.angle_beta   90.00
_cell.angle_gamma   90.00
#
_symmetry.space_group_name_H-M   'P 1'
#
loop_
_entity.id
_entity.type
_entity.pdbx_description
1 polymer ?
#
loop_
_entity_poly.entity_id
_entity_poly.type
_entity_poly.pdbx_seq_one_letter_code
_entity_poly.pdbx_strand_id
1 'polypeptide(L)'
;MNKISIYKTVNHEIHYAMSFIGGSIEIISFKFLYKALIGYMTSNMVFGINSLAENSFDFSSIYHILIVVIWMIIGAGHQFVADRYTFKKSSPLYGYAIGLSTACFFLILFMQLGHYMYTNNLLHLTPNASVMPLVTIGLVFMYIQNYIIKSGGTSYPTTTSVVTTVYILMITHIIKACNKKNDISQRKQDLDEGRHYIMVIIHFFLGAFITVKLSQEFDFLGLYLAFFILLLITFRVWVKHSNLKKT
;
A
#
# COMPACT_ATOMS: atom_id res chain seq x y z
N MET A 1 10.60 -14.74 -31.20
CA MET A 1 9.66 -14.64 -30.06
C MET A 1 10.13 -13.55 -29.12
N ASN A 2 9.48 -12.38 -29.14
CA ASN A 2 9.76 -11.34 -28.15
C ASN A 2 9.27 -11.85 -26.79
N LYS A 3 10.18 -12.08 -25.84
CA LYS A 3 9.82 -12.31 -24.44
C LYS A 3 8.92 -11.16 -24.00
N ILE A 4 7.65 -11.45 -23.72
CA ILE A 4 6.75 -10.51 -23.06
C ILE A 4 7.31 -10.33 -21.65
N SER A 5 8.25 -9.39 -21.48
CA SER A 5 8.76 -9.02 -20.16
C SER A 5 7.64 -8.24 -19.47
N ILE A 6 6.94 -8.90 -18.56
CA ILE A 6 5.89 -8.31 -17.72
C ILE A 6 6.45 -7.09 -16.95
N TYR A 7 7.74 -7.12 -16.64
CA TYR A 7 8.49 -6.04 -16.00
C TYR A 7 9.26 -5.24 -17.05
N LYS A 8 8.75 -4.07 -17.43
CA LYS A 8 9.45 -3.16 -18.36
C LYS A 8 10.48 -2.28 -17.67
N THR A 9 10.22 -1.88 -16.43
CA THR A 9 11.13 -1.07 -15.61
C THR A 9 11.13 -1.54 -14.15
N VAL A 10 12.13 -1.12 -13.39
CA VAL A 10 12.18 -1.33 -11.92
C VAL A 10 10.94 -0.75 -11.24
N ASN A 11 10.42 0.36 -11.74
CA ASN A 11 9.22 0.96 -11.19
C ASN A 11 7.97 0.08 -11.41
N HIS A 12 7.85 -0.59 -12.55
CA HIS A 12 6.76 -1.56 -12.77
C HIS A 12 6.86 -2.73 -11.79
N GLU A 13 8.08 -3.23 -11.55
CA GLU A 13 8.34 -4.31 -10.59
C GLU A 13 7.95 -3.90 -9.17
N ILE A 14 8.36 -2.72 -8.74
CA ILE A 14 8.00 -2.14 -7.45
C ILE A 14 6.49 -1.95 -7.34
N HIS A 15 5.82 -1.40 -8.36
CA HIS A 15 4.36 -1.23 -8.36
C HIS A 15 3.63 -2.55 -8.17
N TYR A 16 3.97 -3.58 -8.96
CA TYR A 16 3.30 -4.88 -8.85
C TYR A 16 3.53 -5.53 -7.48
N ALA A 17 4.76 -5.49 -6.96
CA ALA A 17 5.08 -6.02 -5.64
C ALA A 17 4.32 -5.25 -4.54
N MET A 18 4.37 -3.92 -4.55
CA MET A 18 3.71 -3.10 -3.54
C MET A 18 2.18 -3.18 -3.62
N SER A 19 1.61 -3.41 -4.80
CA SER A 19 0.17 -3.67 -4.93
C SER A 19 -0.24 -5.03 -4.40
N PHE A 20 0.57 -6.08 -4.63
CA PHE A 20 0.37 -7.38 -3.98
C PHE A 20 0.40 -7.27 -2.46
N ILE A 21 1.41 -6.58 -1.92
CA ILE A 21 1.58 -6.40 -0.47
C ILE A 21 0.44 -5.55 0.09
N GLY A 22 0.04 -4.48 -0.61
CA GLY A 22 -1.11 -3.65 -0.22
C GLY A 22 -2.40 -4.47 -0.12
N GLY A 23 -2.70 -5.31 -1.12
CA GLY A 23 -3.86 -6.20 -1.07
C GLY A 23 -3.80 -7.20 0.10
N SER A 24 -2.59 -7.69 0.42
CA SER A 24 -2.35 -8.60 1.54
C SER A 24 -2.64 -7.93 2.89
N ILE A 25 -2.19 -6.69 3.08
CA ILE A 25 -2.37 -5.96 4.34
C ILE A 25 -3.81 -5.50 4.52
N GLU A 26 -4.44 -5.02 3.45
CA GLU A 26 -5.84 -4.60 3.48
C GLU A 26 -6.76 -5.75 3.92
N ILE A 27 -6.54 -6.95 3.39
CA ILE A 27 -7.42 -8.07 3.72
C ILE A 27 -7.19 -8.62 5.12
N ILE A 28 -5.95 -8.60 5.62
CA ILE A 28 -5.64 -8.92 7.02
C ILE A 28 -6.29 -7.91 7.95
N SER A 29 -6.17 -6.62 7.63
CA SER A 29 -6.77 -5.54 8.42
C SER A 29 -8.29 -5.65 8.40
N PHE A 30 -8.89 -5.92 7.25
CA PHE A 30 -10.32 -6.14 7.15
C PHE A 30 -10.79 -7.33 7.99
N LYS A 31 -10.04 -8.44 7.97
CA LYS A 31 -10.39 -9.68 8.68
C LYS A 31 -10.22 -9.57 10.19
N PHE A 32 -9.13 -8.97 10.67
CA PHE A 32 -8.75 -9.00 12.09
C PHE A 32 -8.87 -7.67 12.82
N LEU A 33 -8.99 -6.55 12.09
CA LEU A 33 -9.07 -5.20 12.66
C LEU A 33 -10.45 -4.59 12.38
N TYR A 34 -11.51 -5.34 12.66
CA TYR A 34 -12.89 -4.84 12.68
C TYR A 34 -13.33 -4.19 11.36
N LYS A 35 -13.04 -4.83 10.22
CA LYS A 35 -13.34 -4.32 8.87
C LYS A 35 -12.61 -3.01 8.52
N ALA A 36 -11.58 -2.64 9.29
CA ALA A 36 -10.73 -1.49 8.96
C ALA A 36 -9.97 -1.76 7.65
N LEU A 37 -10.35 -0.99 6.62
CA LEU A 37 -9.59 -0.90 5.39
C LEU A 37 -8.56 0.21 5.54
N ILE A 38 -7.40 -0.10 6.10
CA ILE A 38 -6.45 0.90 6.60
C ILE A 38 -5.82 1.78 5.51
N GLY A 39 -5.90 1.43 4.23
CA GLY A 39 -5.58 2.34 3.12
C GLY A 39 -6.80 3.09 2.57
N TYR A 40 -8.04 2.79 2.99
CA TYR A 40 -9.26 3.40 2.45
C TYR A 40 -9.91 4.36 3.44
N MET A 41 -9.40 5.59 3.52
CA MET A 41 -9.89 6.60 4.47
C MET A 41 -11.38 6.94 4.29
N THR A 42 -11.88 6.98 3.05
CA THR A 42 -13.31 7.23 2.78
C THR A 42 -14.19 6.12 3.35
N SER A 43 -13.79 4.86 3.23
CA SER A 43 -14.54 3.73 3.81
C SER A 43 -14.57 3.82 5.33
N ASN A 44 -13.42 4.11 5.97
CA ASN A 44 -13.38 4.32 7.42
C ASN A 44 -14.24 5.52 7.86
N MET A 45 -14.25 6.62 7.09
CA MET A 45 -15.11 7.75 7.40
C MET A 45 -16.60 7.36 7.38
N VAL A 46 -17.05 6.62 6.36
CA VAL A 46 -18.43 6.14 6.26
C VAL A 46 -18.78 5.20 7.42
N PHE A 47 -17.91 4.24 7.74
CA PHE A 47 -18.12 3.34 8.88
C PHE A 47 -18.20 4.11 10.20
N GLY A 48 -17.32 5.09 10.41
CA GLY A 48 -17.33 5.93 11.61
C GLY A 48 -18.59 6.78 11.74
N ILE A 49 -19.06 7.41 10.65
CA ILE A 49 -20.33 8.18 10.67
C ILE A 49 -21.51 7.27 10.97
N ASN A 50 -21.57 6.09 10.35
CA ASN A 50 -22.65 5.13 10.60
C ASN A 50 -22.69 4.70 12.06
N SER A 51 -21.54 4.35 12.65
CA SER A 51 -21.48 3.95 14.06
C SER A 51 -21.83 5.09 15.01
N LEU A 52 -21.41 6.32 14.73
CA LEU A 52 -21.82 7.50 15.52
C LEU A 52 -23.34 7.76 15.46
N ALA A 53 -23.97 7.52 14.31
CA ALA A 53 -25.41 7.69 14.14
C ALA A 53 -26.24 6.66 14.93
N GLU A 54 -25.67 5.50 15.25
CA GLU A 54 -26.31 4.43 16.03
C GLU A 54 -26.28 4.69 17.56
N ASN A 55 -25.93 5.91 18.00
CA ASN A 55 -26.03 6.43 19.39
C ASN A 55 -25.17 5.76 20.47
N SER A 56 -24.23 4.88 20.11
CA SER A 56 -23.24 4.36 21.07
C SER A 56 -21.98 5.21 21.00
N PHE A 57 -21.82 6.23 21.84
CA PHE A 57 -20.57 7.02 21.93
C PHE A 57 -19.42 6.24 22.62
N ASP A 58 -19.27 4.96 22.28
CA ASP A 58 -18.20 4.11 22.77
C ASP A 58 -16.96 4.19 21.86
N PHE A 59 -15.88 3.50 22.24
CA PHE A 59 -14.66 3.47 21.43
C PHE A 59 -14.90 2.89 20.03
N SER A 60 -15.84 1.95 19.90
CA SER A 60 -16.17 1.33 18.62
C SER A 60 -16.70 2.33 17.61
N SER A 61 -17.49 3.29 18.07
CA SER A 61 -18.04 4.32 17.19
C SER A 61 -17.03 5.36 16.73
N ILE A 62 -15.99 5.63 17.52
CA ILE A 62 -14.92 6.57 17.12
C ILE A 62 -13.73 5.87 16.46
N TYR A 63 -13.62 4.54 16.54
CA TYR A 63 -12.47 3.75 16.05
C TYR A 63 -12.10 4.09 14.60
N HIS A 64 -13.06 4.03 13.68
CA HIS A 64 -12.80 4.33 12.27
C HIS A 64 -12.51 5.81 12.01
N ILE A 65 -13.05 6.73 12.82
CA ILE A 65 -12.72 8.15 12.75
C ILE A 65 -11.27 8.38 13.21
N LEU A 66 -10.83 7.71 14.28
CA LEU A 66 -9.45 7.78 14.77
C LEU A 66 -8.45 7.28 13.72
N ILE A 67 -8.78 6.25 12.94
CA ILE A 67 -7.96 5.81 11.81
C ILE A 67 -7.69 6.97 10.84
N VAL A 68 -8.73 7.72 10.48
CA VAL A 68 -8.62 8.87 9.57
C VAL A 68 -7.80 9.99 10.19
N VAL A 69 -8.01 10.29 11.47
CA VAL A 69 -7.24 11.32 12.20
C VAL A 69 -5.75 10.96 12.25
N ILE A 70 -5.41 9.71 12.58
CA ILE A 70 -4.02 9.24 12.62
C ILE A 70 -3.38 9.33 11.24
N TRP A 71 -4.10 8.95 10.18
CA TRP A 71 -3.60 9.09 8.81
C TRP A 71 -3.27 10.55 8.46
N MET A 72 -4.14 11.50 8.82
CA MET A 72 -3.89 12.93 8.62
C MET A 72 -2.65 13.40 9.39
N ILE A 73 -2.47 12.95 10.63
CA ILE A 73 -1.30 13.27 11.46
C ILE A 73 -0.01 12.73 10.81
N ILE A 74 -0.02 11.49 10.32
CA ILE A 74 1.12 10.90 9.60
C ILE A 74 1.46 11.76 8.37
N GLY A 75 0.45 12.12 7.57
CA GLY A 75 0.62 12.95 6.38
C GLY A 75 1.19 14.34 6.68
N ALA A 76 0.62 15.04 7.67
CA ALA A 76 1.07 16.35 8.10
C ALA A 76 2.47 16.30 8.72
N GLY A 77 2.77 15.29 9.54
CA GLY A 77 4.08 15.09 10.14
C GLY A 77 5.17 14.87 9.10
N HIS A 78 4.92 14.06 8.08
CA HIS A 78 5.87 13.87 6.98
C HIS A 78 6.12 15.17 6.21
N GLN A 79 5.08 15.94 5.88
CA GLN A 79 5.22 17.24 5.21
C GLN A 79 6.05 18.22 6.05
N PHE A 80 5.73 18.35 7.34
CA PHE A 80 6.46 19.22 8.27
C PHE A 80 7.96 18.87 8.34
N VAL A 81 8.29 17.57 8.41
CA VAL A 81 9.68 17.11 8.42
C VAL A 81 10.36 17.39 7.07
N ALA A 82 9.70 17.10 5.95
CA ALA A 82 10.27 17.31 4.63
C ALA A 82 10.54 18.79 4.32
N ASP A 83 9.67 19.69 4.76
CA ASP A 83 9.83 21.13 4.57
C ASP A 83 10.96 21.70 5.44
N ARG A 84 11.18 21.13 6.63
CA ARG A 84 12.21 21.58 7.57
C ARG A 84 13.58 20.96 7.33
N TYR A 85 13.63 19.76 6.74
CA TYR A 85 14.87 19.03 6.49
C TYR A 85 15.04 18.70 5.00
N THR A 86 15.96 19.41 4.35
CA THR A 86 16.34 19.13 2.96
C THR A 86 17.29 17.93 2.91
N PHE A 87 16.75 16.76 2.59
CA PHE A 87 17.57 15.57 2.34
C PHE A 87 18.16 15.60 0.92
N LYS A 88 19.49 15.72 0.82
CA LYS A 88 20.21 15.51 -0.45
C LYS A 88 20.14 14.02 -0.82
N LYS A 89 19.36 13.70 -1.86
CA LYS A 89 19.28 12.34 -2.40
C LYS A 89 20.57 12.02 -3.13
N SER A 90 21.23 10.92 -2.74
CA SER A 90 22.45 10.44 -3.43
C SER A 90 22.16 9.85 -4.82
N SER A 91 20.92 9.43 -5.07
CA SER A 91 20.43 9.01 -6.39
C SER A 91 18.89 8.98 -6.42
N PRO A 92 18.25 8.90 -7.60
CA PRO A 92 16.80 8.70 -7.71
C PRO A 92 16.30 7.42 -7.03
N LEU A 93 17.10 6.34 -7.02
CA LEU A 93 16.75 5.06 -6.38
C LEU A 93 16.91 5.06 -4.85
N TYR A 94 17.63 6.04 -4.29
CA TYR A 94 17.87 6.11 -2.85
C TYR A 94 16.56 6.24 -2.07
N GLY A 95 15.62 7.05 -2.57
CA GLY A 95 14.30 7.20 -1.94
C GLY A 95 13.49 5.90 -1.94
N TYR A 96 13.52 5.14 -3.05
CA TYR A 96 12.90 3.83 -3.13
C TYR A 96 13.54 2.83 -2.17
N ALA A 97 14.87 2.77 -2.11
CA ALA A 97 15.61 1.85 -1.26
C ALA A 97 15.28 2.07 0.23
N ILE A 98 15.30 3.34 0.68
CA ILE A 98 14.93 3.71 2.04
C ILE A 98 13.45 3.39 2.31
N GLY A 99 12.53 3.82 1.44
CA GLY A 99 11.11 3.56 1.61
C GLY A 99 10.79 2.07 1.74
N LEU A 100 11.35 1.24 0.86
CA LEU A 100 11.14 -0.22 0.88
C LEU A 100 11.76 -0.87 2.14
N SER A 101 12.92 -0.38 2.60
CA SER A 101 13.55 -0.86 3.85
C SER A 101 12.71 -0.52 5.08
N THR A 102 12.20 0.71 5.14
CA THR A 102 11.29 1.15 6.19
C THR A 102 9.97 0.38 6.14
N ALA A 103 9.46 0.09 4.95
CA ALA A 103 8.29 -0.76 4.77
C ALA A 103 8.52 -2.19 5.28
N CYS A 104 9.70 -2.79 5.05
CA CYS A 104 10.05 -4.10 5.63
C CYS A 104 9.96 -4.08 7.16
N PHE A 105 10.50 -3.04 7.79
CA PHE A 105 10.48 -2.86 9.23
C PHE A 105 9.05 -2.73 9.78
N PHE A 106 8.21 -1.89 9.18
CA PHE A 106 6.83 -1.76 9.64
C PHE A 106 5.98 -3.01 9.37
N LEU A 107 6.23 -3.72 8.27
CA LEU A 107 5.51 -4.96 7.98
C LEU A 107 5.84 -6.05 9.00
N ILE A 108 7.13 -6.25 9.34
CA ILE A 108 7.48 -7.24 10.36
C ILE A 108 6.93 -6.85 11.73
N LEU A 109 6.96 -5.56 12.10
CA LEU A 109 6.33 -5.08 13.34
C LEU A 109 4.82 -5.33 13.34
N PHE A 110 4.13 -5.04 12.24
CA PHE A 110 2.69 -5.28 12.10
C PHE A 110 2.36 -6.77 12.29
N MET A 111 3.13 -7.64 11.66
CA MET A 111 2.96 -9.09 11.75
C MET A 111 3.18 -9.61 13.18
N GLN A 112 4.30 -9.24 13.80
CA GLN A 112 4.66 -9.74 15.13
C GLN A 112 3.72 -9.21 16.21
N LEU A 113 3.40 -7.91 16.17
CA LEU A 113 2.45 -7.33 17.12
C LEU A 113 1.04 -7.88 16.89
N GLY A 114 0.61 -8.01 15.63
CA GLY A 114 -0.70 -8.57 15.30
C GLY A 114 -0.86 -10.01 15.76
N HIS A 115 0.16 -10.85 15.50
CA HIS A 115 0.19 -12.23 15.99
C HIS A 115 0.16 -12.28 17.52
N TYR A 116 1.01 -11.49 18.19
CA TYR A 116 1.01 -11.40 19.66
C TYR A 116 -0.36 -10.99 20.22
N MET A 117 -1.00 -9.98 19.64
CA MET A 117 -2.33 -9.54 20.07
C MET A 117 -3.40 -10.60 19.81
N TYR A 118 -3.29 -11.34 18.71
CA TYR A 118 -4.20 -12.43 18.37
C TYR A 118 -4.05 -13.60 19.36
N THR A 119 -2.84 -14.11 19.60
CA THR A 119 -2.59 -15.26 20.47
C THR A 119 -2.90 -14.98 21.94
N ASN A 120 -2.78 -13.73 22.38
CA ASN A 120 -3.07 -13.31 23.75
C ASN A 120 -4.50 -12.78 23.93
N ASN A 121 -5.40 -12.97 22.96
CA ASN A 121 -6.80 -12.53 23.00
C ASN A 121 -6.98 -11.02 23.30
N LEU A 122 -6.04 -10.19 22.82
CA LEU A 122 -6.11 -8.73 22.92
C LEU A 122 -6.95 -8.11 21.78
N LEU A 123 -7.22 -8.90 20.73
CA LEU A 123 -8.19 -8.58 19.68
C LEU A 123 -9.58 -9.08 20.12
N HIS A 124 -10.29 -8.25 20.88
CA HIS A 124 -11.64 -8.57 21.36
C HIS A 124 -12.67 -8.61 20.22
N LEU A 125 -13.94 -8.87 20.54
CA LEU A 125 -15.02 -8.83 19.54
C LEU A 125 -15.32 -7.41 19.05
N THR A 126 -15.06 -6.41 19.90
CA THR A 126 -15.21 -4.99 19.58
C THR A 126 -13.87 -4.27 19.70
N PRO A 127 -13.62 -3.25 18.87
CA PRO A 127 -12.39 -2.47 18.95
C PRO A 127 -12.28 -1.79 20.31
N ASN A 128 -11.06 -1.72 20.82
CA ASN A 128 -10.71 -0.96 22.01
C ASN A 128 -9.38 -0.22 21.79
N ALA A 129 -9.01 0.67 22.71
CA ALA A 129 -7.81 1.50 22.57
C ALA A 129 -6.50 0.70 22.41
N SER A 130 -6.44 -0.55 22.89
CA SER A 130 -5.23 -1.39 22.80
C SER A 130 -4.87 -1.79 21.38
N VAL A 131 -5.81 -1.74 20.42
CA VAL A 131 -5.55 -2.07 19.00
C VAL A 131 -4.92 -0.91 18.22
N MET A 132 -4.94 0.30 18.77
CA MET A 132 -4.47 1.49 18.06
C MET A 132 -2.99 1.47 17.69
N PRO A 133 -2.05 0.97 18.50
CA PRO A 133 -0.65 0.82 18.09
C PRO A 133 -0.50 -0.06 16.84
N LEU A 134 -1.19 -1.20 16.77
CA LEU A 134 -1.16 -2.11 15.62
C LEU A 134 -1.72 -1.44 14.37
N VAL A 135 -2.87 -0.79 14.49
CA VAL A 135 -3.51 -0.02 13.41
C VAL A 135 -2.59 1.10 12.93
N THR A 136 -1.94 1.83 13.84
CA THR A 136 -1.01 2.91 13.51
C THR A 136 0.19 2.41 12.72
N ILE A 137 0.77 1.27 13.11
CA ILE A 137 1.86 0.63 12.35
C ILE A 137 1.39 0.27 10.94
N GLY A 138 0.20 -0.31 10.80
CA GLY A 138 -0.40 -0.59 9.49
C GLY A 138 -0.61 0.68 8.66
N LEU A 139 -1.10 1.77 9.26
CA LEU A 139 -1.30 3.05 8.58
C LEU A 139 0.01 3.65 8.09
N VAL A 140 1.06 3.62 8.91
CA VAL A 140 2.40 4.08 8.49
C VAL A 140 2.92 3.24 7.33
N PHE A 141 2.74 1.92 7.36
CA PHE A 141 3.10 1.06 6.24
C PHE A 141 2.35 1.47 4.97
N MET A 142 1.03 1.61 5.03
CA MET A 142 0.20 1.96 3.86
C MET A 142 0.55 3.35 3.33
N TYR A 143 0.92 4.28 4.21
CA TYR A 143 1.42 5.60 3.84
C TYR A 143 2.71 5.50 3.03
N ILE A 144 3.67 4.70 3.51
CA ILE A 144 4.95 4.44 2.82
C ILE A 144 4.70 3.76 1.47
N GLN A 145 3.79 2.77 1.42
CA GLN A 145 3.39 2.13 0.17
C GLN A 145 2.87 3.18 -0.83
N ASN A 146 1.95 4.04 -0.39
CA ASN A 146 1.38 5.06 -1.24
C ASN A 146 2.43 6.08 -1.69
N TYR A 147 3.41 6.42 -0.86
CA TYR A 147 4.55 7.25 -1.24
C TYR A 147 5.42 6.56 -2.32
N ILE A 148 5.71 5.27 -2.17
CA ILE A 148 6.51 4.49 -3.13
C ILE A 148 5.78 4.35 -4.47
N ILE A 149 4.48 4.09 -4.44
CA ILE A 149 3.67 3.90 -5.64
C ILE A 149 3.41 5.25 -6.34
N LYS A 150 3.11 6.33 -5.59
CA LYS A 150 2.89 7.65 -6.17
C LYS A 150 4.20 8.37 -6.49
N SER A 151 4.80 7.99 -7.61
CA SER A 151 5.59 8.90 -8.46
C SER A 151 4.71 9.59 -9.50
N GLY A 152 3.42 9.83 -9.18
CA GLY A 152 2.46 10.55 -10.00
C GLY A 152 2.27 12.00 -9.50
N GLY A 153 3.25 12.85 -9.78
CA GLY A 153 3.12 14.32 -9.77
C GLY A 153 3.24 15.08 -8.44
N THR A 154 3.11 14.45 -7.27
CA THR A 154 3.23 15.15 -5.97
C THR A 154 4.22 14.48 -5.02
N SER A 155 5.08 15.26 -4.36
CA SER A 155 6.07 14.78 -3.38
C SER A 155 5.44 14.14 -2.13
N TYR A 156 4.14 14.32 -1.94
CA TYR A 156 3.38 13.85 -0.78
C TYR A 156 2.18 13.01 -1.24
N PRO A 157 1.95 11.81 -0.67
CA PRO A 157 0.87 10.93 -1.09
C PRO A 157 -0.48 11.46 -0.57
N THR A 158 -1.26 12.03 -1.48
CA THR A 158 -2.61 12.55 -1.19
C THR A 158 -3.74 11.56 -1.46
N THR A 159 -3.46 10.42 -2.11
CA THR A 159 -4.48 9.38 -2.35
C THR A 159 -4.27 8.24 -1.39
N THR A 160 -5.37 7.80 -0.82
CA THR A 160 -5.43 6.74 0.18
C THR A 160 -5.62 5.40 -0.52
N SER A 161 -6.45 5.34 -1.56
CA SER A 161 -6.61 4.17 -2.43
C SER A 161 -5.79 4.31 -3.73
N VAL A 162 -4.64 3.65 -3.79
CA VAL A 162 -3.89 3.47 -5.05
C VAL A 162 -4.74 2.76 -6.10
N VAL A 163 -5.57 1.80 -5.68
CA VAL A 163 -6.35 0.96 -6.58
C VAL A 163 -7.43 1.74 -7.33
N THR A 164 -8.08 2.72 -6.69
CA THR A 164 -9.15 3.51 -7.33
C THR A 164 -8.61 4.36 -8.48
N THR A 165 -7.46 5.01 -8.27
CA THR A 165 -6.80 5.78 -9.33
C THR A 165 -6.36 4.87 -10.48
N VAL A 166 -5.89 3.65 -10.17
CA VAL A 166 -5.46 2.66 -11.16
C VAL A 166 -6.62 2.22 -12.08
N TYR A 167 -7.84 2.04 -11.57
CA TYR A 167 -9.00 1.70 -12.42
C TYR A 167 -9.29 2.76 -13.48
N ILE A 168 -9.29 4.03 -13.07
CA ILE A 168 -9.56 5.15 -13.99
C ILE A 168 -8.45 5.27 -15.03
N LEU A 169 -7.18 5.23 -14.59
CA LEU A 169 -6.03 5.30 -15.49
C LEU A 169 -6.03 4.15 -16.50
N MET A 170 -6.33 2.93 -16.05
CA MET A 170 -6.48 1.76 -16.91
C MET A 170 -7.48 2.02 -18.05
N ILE A 171 -8.70 2.43 -17.71
CA ILE A 171 -9.75 2.66 -18.70
C ILE A 171 -9.38 3.84 -19.62
N THR A 172 -8.85 4.93 -19.06
CA THR A 172 -8.40 6.09 -19.85
C THR A 172 -7.37 5.68 -20.90
N HIS A 173 -6.34 4.91 -20.52
CA HIS A 173 -5.30 4.48 -21.45
C HIS A 173 -5.82 3.46 -22.48
N ILE A 174 -6.69 2.53 -22.10
CA ILE A 174 -7.32 1.60 -23.05
C ILE A 174 -8.17 2.35 -24.09
N ILE A 175 -8.93 3.35 -23.66
CA ILE A 175 -9.74 4.18 -24.57
C ILE A 175 -8.82 5.00 -25.51
N LYS A 176 -7.75 5.62 -24.98
CA LYS A 176 -6.78 6.35 -25.80
C LYS A 176 -6.08 5.46 -26.84
N ALA A 177 -5.78 4.21 -26.50
CA ALA A 177 -5.23 3.23 -27.43
C ALA A 177 -6.19 2.91 -28.59
N CYS A 178 -7.50 3.00 -28.34
CA CYS A 178 -8.54 2.80 -29.37
C CYS A 178 -8.77 4.05 -30.23
N ASN A 179 -8.29 5.22 -29.83
CA ASN A 179 -8.47 6.46 -30.58
C ASN A 179 -7.63 6.47 -31.86
N LYS A 180 -8.29 6.30 -33.01
CA LYS A 180 -7.65 6.30 -34.33
C LYS A 180 -7.02 7.64 -34.73
N LYS A 181 -7.33 8.74 -34.02
CA LYS A 181 -6.70 10.04 -34.23
C LYS A 181 -5.26 10.11 -33.67
N ASN A 182 -4.91 9.22 -32.75
CA ASN A 182 -3.57 9.13 -32.19
C ASN A 182 -2.66 8.34 -33.13
N ASP A 183 -1.38 8.69 -33.17
CA ASP A 183 -0.37 7.93 -33.91
C ASP A 183 -0.26 6.48 -33.40
N ILE A 184 0.14 5.56 -34.27
CA ILE A 184 0.30 4.13 -33.97
C ILE A 184 1.26 3.93 -32.79
N SER A 185 2.34 4.71 -32.72
CA SER A 185 3.29 4.66 -31.61
C SER A 185 2.63 5.02 -30.28
N GLN A 186 1.87 6.11 -30.26
CA GLN A 186 1.16 6.60 -29.08
C GLN A 186 0.09 5.61 -28.62
N ARG A 187 -0.68 5.04 -29.56
CA ARG A 187 -1.68 4.01 -29.26
C ARG A 187 -1.06 2.76 -28.64
N LYS A 188 0.14 2.36 -29.10
CA LYS A 188 0.87 1.23 -28.53
C LYS A 188 1.35 1.53 -27.10
N GLN A 189 1.86 2.74 -26.87
CA GLN A 189 2.25 3.19 -25.53
C GLN A 189 1.06 3.21 -24.57
N ASP A 190 -0.07 3.77 -24.99
CA ASP A 190 -1.31 3.78 -24.21
C ASP A 190 -1.81 2.35 -23.91
N LEU A 191 -1.75 1.43 -24.87
CA LEU A 191 -2.12 0.04 -24.63
C LEU A 191 -1.19 -0.63 -23.61
N ASP A 192 0.10 -0.33 -23.67
CA ASP A 192 1.11 -0.84 -22.77
C ASP A 192 0.92 -0.32 -21.33
N GLU A 193 0.60 0.96 -21.16
CA GLU A 193 0.24 1.56 -19.86
C GLU A 193 -1.09 0.98 -19.33
N GLY A 194 -2.10 0.82 -20.19
CA GLY A 194 -3.36 0.15 -19.83
C GLY A 194 -3.12 -1.27 -19.31
N ARG A 195 -2.25 -2.04 -19.97
CA ARG A 195 -1.83 -3.39 -19.52
C ARG A 195 -1.08 -3.34 -18.20
N HIS A 196 -0.22 -2.35 -17.99
CA HIS A 196 0.46 -2.16 -16.71
C HIS A 196 -0.54 -2.01 -15.57
N TYR A 197 -1.55 -1.14 -15.72
CA TYR A 197 -2.58 -0.95 -14.69
C TYR A 197 -3.47 -2.18 -14.47
N ILE A 198 -3.77 -2.96 -15.52
CA ILE A 198 -4.42 -4.27 -15.36
C ILE A 198 -3.58 -5.19 -14.47
N MET A 199 -2.27 -5.28 -14.73
CA MET A 199 -1.37 -6.12 -13.95
C MET A 199 -1.28 -5.66 -12.49
N VAL A 200 -1.30 -4.35 -12.23
CA VAL A 200 -1.36 -3.79 -10.87
C VAL A 200 -2.60 -4.31 -10.13
N ILE A 201 -3.77 -4.27 -10.76
CA ILE A 201 -5.04 -4.74 -10.18
C ILE A 201 -4.99 -6.24 -9.90
N ILE A 202 -4.51 -7.03 -10.86
CA ILE A 202 -4.36 -8.49 -10.71
C ILE A 202 -3.47 -8.81 -9.52
N HIS A 203 -2.32 -8.14 -9.37
CA HIS A 203 -1.42 -8.37 -8.24
C HIS A 203 -2.07 -8.02 -6.90
N PHE A 204 -2.83 -6.93 -6.83
CA PHE A 204 -3.60 -6.58 -5.63
C PHE A 204 -4.58 -7.69 -5.24
N PHE A 205 -5.39 -8.16 -6.18
CA PHE A 205 -6.35 -9.24 -5.91
C PHE A 205 -5.68 -10.56 -5.57
N LEU A 206 -4.58 -10.91 -6.24
CA LEU A 206 -3.80 -12.11 -5.90
C LEU A 206 -3.23 -12.03 -4.49
N GLY A 207 -2.68 -10.88 -4.10
CA GLY A 207 -2.18 -10.64 -2.75
C GLY A 207 -3.25 -10.80 -1.70
N ALA A 208 -4.41 -10.17 -1.91
CA ALA A 208 -5.57 -10.33 -1.02
C ALA A 208 -6.04 -11.79 -0.95
N PHE A 209 -6.25 -12.44 -2.09
CA PHE A 209 -6.77 -13.81 -2.15
C PHE A 209 -5.84 -14.82 -1.46
N ILE A 210 -4.55 -14.78 -1.79
CA ILE A 210 -3.55 -15.69 -1.22
C ILE A 210 -3.45 -15.44 0.30
N THR A 211 -3.42 -14.19 0.72
CA THR A 211 -3.30 -13.85 2.14
C THR A 211 -4.54 -14.26 2.94
N VAL A 212 -5.75 -14.19 2.37
CA VAL A 212 -6.96 -14.74 3.02
C VAL A 212 -6.77 -16.22 3.32
N LYS A 213 -6.30 -17.00 2.34
CA LYS A 213 -6.06 -18.43 2.52
C LYS A 213 -4.97 -18.71 3.56
N LEU A 214 -3.84 -18.02 3.48
CA LEU A 214 -2.76 -18.19 4.46
C LEU A 214 -3.18 -17.79 5.88
N SER A 215 -3.96 -16.72 6.01
CA SER A 215 -4.42 -16.22 7.31
C SER A 215 -5.49 -17.08 7.99
N GLN A 216 -6.03 -18.10 7.31
CA GLN A 216 -6.90 -19.09 7.95
C GLN A 216 -6.10 -19.99 8.88
N GLU A 217 -4.85 -20.28 8.51
CA GLU A 217 -3.96 -21.18 9.26
C GLU A 217 -2.95 -20.40 10.13
N PHE A 218 -2.53 -19.21 9.67
CA PHE A 218 -1.40 -18.49 10.24
C PHE A 218 -1.73 -17.04 10.66
N ASP A 219 -3.00 -16.68 10.86
CA ASP A 219 -3.39 -15.34 11.32
C ASP A 219 -2.67 -14.16 10.60
N PHE A 220 -2.02 -13.25 11.34
CA PHE A 220 -1.16 -12.18 10.84
C PHE A 220 0.15 -12.69 10.24
N LEU A 221 0.64 -13.85 10.69
CA LEU A 221 1.82 -14.50 10.09
C LEU A 221 1.55 -14.99 8.65
N GLY A 222 0.30 -15.06 8.21
CA GLY A 222 -0.07 -15.26 6.81
C GLY A 222 0.56 -14.23 5.84
N LEU A 223 1.04 -13.09 6.36
CA LEU A 223 1.78 -12.07 5.61
C LEU A 223 3.24 -12.43 5.31
N TYR A 224 3.78 -13.56 5.77
CA TYR A 224 5.17 -13.93 5.50
C TYR A 224 5.51 -13.93 4.01
N LEU A 225 4.60 -14.40 3.14
CA LEU A 225 4.82 -14.35 1.70
C LEU A 225 4.98 -12.90 1.19
N ALA A 226 4.09 -12.00 1.62
CA ALA A 226 4.17 -10.58 1.27
C ALA A 226 5.48 -9.96 1.79
N PHE A 227 5.91 -10.33 3.00
CA PHE A 227 7.17 -9.90 3.58
C PHE A 227 8.39 -10.40 2.78
N PHE A 228 8.42 -11.67 2.38
CA PHE A 228 9.52 -12.19 1.54
C PHE A 228 9.58 -11.50 0.18
N ILE A 229 8.43 -11.24 -0.46
CA ILE A 229 8.38 -10.48 -1.71
C ILE A 229 8.95 -9.07 -1.50
N LEU A 230 8.56 -8.40 -0.41
CA LEU A 230 9.06 -7.08 -0.05
C LEU A 230 10.58 -7.08 0.21
N LEU A 231 11.11 -8.08 0.92
CA LEU A 231 12.55 -8.22 1.14
C LEU A 231 13.31 -8.42 -0.18
N LEU A 232 12.81 -9.27 -1.06
CA LEU A 232 13.47 -9.55 -2.35
C LEU A 232 13.53 -8.31 -3.23
N ILE A 233 12.44 -7.54 -3.35
CA ILE A 233 12.45 -6.29 -4.12
C ILE A 233 13.35 -5.23 -3.46
N THR A 234 13.33 -5.13 -2.12
CA THR A 234 14.19 -4.21 -1.37
C THR A 234 15.67 -4.50 -1.65
N PHE A 235 16.08 -5.77 -1.58
CA PHE A 235 17.44 -6.19 -1.87
C PHE A 235 17.83 -5.86 -3.32
N ARG A 236 16.97 -6.17 -4.30
CA ARG A 236 17.21 -5.85 -5.72
C ARG A 236 17.41 -4.35 -5.96
N VAL A 237 16.61 -3.51 -5.31
CA VAL A 237 16.71 -2.04 -5.43
C VAL A 237 18.02 -1.54 -4.83
N TRP A 238 18.45 -2.07 -3.67
CA TRP A 238 19.75 -1.74 -3.08
C TRP A 238 20.93 -2.14 -3.96
N VAL A 239 20.90 -3.33 -4.56
CA VAL A 239 21.94 -3.78 -5.50
C VAL A 239 22.03 -2.83 -6.70
N LYS A 240 20.89 -2.46 -7.31
CA LYS A 240 20.85 -1.51 -8.42
C LYS A 240 21.36 -0.13 -8.01
N HIS A 241 20.99 0.36 -6.83
CA HIS A 241 21.49 1.62 -6.29
C HIS A 241 23.02 1.61 -6.10
N SER A 242 23.58 0.52 -5.55
CA SER A 242 25.03 0.38 -5.34
C SER A 242 25.79 0.42 -6.68
N ASN A 243 25.27 -0.24 -7.71
CA ASN A 243 25.90 -0.26 -9.03
C ASN A 243 25.89 1.13 -9.70
N LEU A 244 24.82 1.92 -9.54
CA LEU A 244 24.74 3.29 -10.07
C LEU A 244 25.68 4.27 -9.37
N LYS A 245 26.10 4.00 -8.12
CA LYS A 245 27.11 4.82 -7.43
C LYS A 245 28.54 4.56 -7.91
N LYS A 246 28.78 3.43 -8.59
CA LYS A 246 30.11 3.03 -9.07
C LYS A 246 30.42 3.53 -10.49
N THR A 247 29.40 3.99 -11.22
CA THR A 247 29.47 4.60 -12.55
C THR A 247 29.45 6.12 -12.44
#